data_AF-A0A4R2I9J5-F1
#
_entry.id   AF-A0A4R2I9J5-F1
#
_cell.length_a   1.000
_cell.length_b   1.000
_cell.length_c   1.000
_cell.angle_alpha   90.00
_cell.angle_beta   90.00
_cell.angle_gamma   90.00
#
_symmetry.space_group_name_H-M   'P 1'
#
loop_
_entity.id
_entity.type
_entity.pdbx_description
1 polymer ?
#
loop_
_entity_poly.entity_id
_entity_poly.type
_entity_poly.pdbx_seq_one_letter_code
_entity_poly.pdbx_strand_id
1 'polypeptide(L)'
;MTHSREDDAVEALLQRQFEGAVADDGFCDRVMKRLPARPRHRAWPLWSGIAVGVAACASTLSSNPGLQLGWRGWIGGDMSPSALAVLAALAGMSLLAMCWSLAEADGG
;
A
#
# COMPACT_ATOMS: atom_id res chain seq x y z
N MET A 1 -3.79 13.59 -9.43
CA MET A 1 -5.14 13.96 -9.88
C MET A 1 -5.24 15.46 -9.82
N THR A 2 -5.18 16.13 -10.97
CA THR A 2 -5.29 17.59 -11.07
C THR A 2 -6.77 17.95 -11.04
N HIS A 3 -7.28 18.34 -9.87
CA HIS A 3 -8.60 18.95 -9.75
C HIS A 3 -8.57 20.26 -10.53
N SER A 4 -9.47 20.41 -11.50
CA SER A 4 -9.46 21.57 -12.38
C SER A 4 -10.23 22.71 -11.72
N ARG A 5 -9.83 23.96 -11.99
CA ARG A 5 -10.49 25.16 -11.43
C ARG A 5 -11.98 25.26 -11.80
N GLU A 6 -12.38 24.54 -12.85
CA GLU A 6 -13.77 24.40 -13.27
C GLU A 6 -14.55 23.49 -12.32
N ASP A 7 -13.94 22.42 -11.81
CA ASP A 7 -14.54 21.53 -10.81
C ASP A 7 -14.84 22.30 -9.51
N ASP A 8 -13.91 23.15 -9.06
CA ASP A 8 -14.09 23.99 -7.87
C ASP A 8 -15.26 24.98 -8.02
N ALA A 9 -15.45 25.53 -9.22
CA ALA A 9 -16.53 26.47 -9.50
C ALA A 9 -17.90 25.78 -9.55
N VAL A 10 -17.95 24.55 -10.08
CA VAL A 10 -19.16 23.72 -10.09
C VAL A 10 -19.53 23.30 -8.66
N GLU A 11 -18.55 22.88 -7.86
CA GLU A 11 -18.78 22.49 -6.47
C GLU A 11 -19.31 23.67 -5.64
N ALA A 12 -18.73 24.86 -5.81
CA ALA A 12 -19.21 26.07 -5.15
C ALA A 12 -20.64 26.46 -5.56
N LEU A 13 -21.06 26.19 -6.80
CA LEU A 13 -22.43 26.43 -7.25
C LEU A 13 -23.41 25.40 -6.67
N LEU A 14 -23.02 24.13 -6.62
CA LEU A 14 -23.83 23.05 -6.04
C LEU A 14 -24.04 23.29 -4.55
N GLN A 15 -23.00 23.62 -3.82
CA GLN A 15 -23.07 23.84 -2.37
C GLN A 15 -23.85 25.11 -2.00
N ARG A 16 -23.93 26.09 -2.91
CA ARG A 16 -24.75 27.29 -2.74
C ARG A 16 -26.24 27.07 -3.01
N GLN A 17 -26.58 26.16 -3.93
CA GLN A 17 -27.98 25.82 -4.21
C GLN A 17 -28.57 24.82 -3.20
N PHE A 18 -27.73 23.94 -2.66
CA PHE A 18 -28.12 22.93 -1.68
C PHE A 18 -27.43 23.24 -0.35
N GLU A 19 -28.03 24.12 0.46
CA GLU A 19 -27.55 24.38 1.83
C GLU A 19 -27.78 23.14 2.70
N GLY A 20 -26.70 22.41 2.95
CA GLY A 20 -26.68 21.30 3.91
C GLY A 20 -26.94 19.92 3.30
N ALA A 21 -26.76 18.90 4.14
CA ALA A 21 -26.98 17.52 3.73
C ALA A 21 -28.45 17.34 3.34
N VAL A 22 -28.70 16.98 2.07
CA VAL A 22 -30.03 16.61 1.58
C VAL A 22 -30.54 15.45 2.43
N ALA A 23 -31.77 15.58 2.93
CA ALA A 23 -32.43 14.51 3.67
C ALA A 23 -32.50 13.26 2.77
N ASP A 24 -31.73 12.24 3.12
CA ASP A 24 -31.58 11.02 2.33
C ASP A 24 -32.80 10.07 2.49
N ASP A 25 -33.73 10.36 3.40
CA ASP A 25 -34.93 9.54 3.68
C ASP A 25 -34.62 8.03 3.85
N GLY A 26 -33.41 7.71 4.31
CA GLY A 26 -32.89 6.35 4.43
C GLY A 26 -32.66 5.63 3.09
N PHE A 27 -32.52 6.34 1.98
CA PHE A 27 -32.19 5.80 0.67
C PHE A 27 -30.80 5.15 0.70
N CYS A 28 -29.78 5.82 1.23
CA CYS A 28 -28.44 5.25 1.40
C CYS A 28 -28.50 3.99 2.26
N ASP A 29 -29.28 3.98 3.36
CA ASP A 29 -29.40 2.81 4.23
C ASP A 29 -30.07 1.61 3.52
N ARG A 30 -31.10 1.87 2.70
CA ARG A 30 -31.74 0.85 1.87
C ARG A 30 -30.83 0.33 0.76
N VAL A 31 -30.01 1.20 0.15
CA VAL A 31 -29.02 0.83 -0.87
C VAL A 31 -27.91 -0.01 -0.25
N MET A 32 -27.36 0.42 0.88
CA MET A 32 -26.32 -0.29 1.63
C MET A 32 -26.77 -1.67 2.10
N LYS A 33 -28.03 -1.83 2.51
CA LYS A 33 -28.62 -3.14 2.86
C LYS A 33 -28.84 -4.08 1.67
N ARG A 34 -28.94 -3.54 0.44
CA ARG A 34 -29.15 -4.31 -0.80
C ARG A 34 -27.87 -4.58 -1.57
N LEU A 35 -26.78 -3.89 -1.23
CA LEU A 35 -25.47 -4.17 -1.82
C LEU A 35 -25.05 -5.59 -1.41
N PRO A 36 -24.60 -6.43 -2.37
CA PRO A 36 -24.07 -7.74 -2.05
C PRO A 36 -22.92 -7.54 -1.06
N ALA A 37 -22.88 -8.38 -0.02
CA ALA A 37 -21.83 -8.35 0.98
C ALA A 37 -20.49 -8.24 0.25
N ARG A 38 -19.79 -7.11 0.43
CA ARG A 38 -18.49 -6.85 -0.18
C ARG A 38 -17.68 -8.11 0.10
N PRO A 39 -17.15 -8.81 -0.93
CA PRO A 39 -16.36 -10.00 -0.67
C PRO A 39 -15.23 -9.54 0.24
N ARG A 40 -15.32 -9.92 1.52
CA ARG A 40 -14.20 -9.76 2.46
C ARG A 40 -13.05 -10.38 1.70
N HIS A 41 -12.05 -9.58 1.36
CA HIS A 41 -10.80 -10.08 0.82
C HIS A 41 -10.30 -11.06 1.88
N ARG A 42 -10.65 -12.33 1.67
CA ARG A 42 -10.40 -13.43 2.58
C ARG A 42 -8.91 -13.57 2.53
N ALA A 43 -8.23 -12.89 3.46
CA ALA A 43 -6.80 -12.62 3.50
C ALA A 43 -6.07 -13.73 2.76
N TRP A 44 -5.92 -13.52 1.45
CA TRP A 44 -5.27 -14.50 0.61
C TRP A 44 -3.86 -14.53 1.14
N PRO A 45 -3.34 -15.70 1.54
CA PRO A 45 -2.42 -15.77 2.65
C PRO A 45 -1.25 -14.85 2.33
N LEU A 46 -1.20 -13.68 2.98
CA LEU A 46 -0.16 -12.69 2.74
C LEU A 46 1.21 -13.34 2.90
N TRP A 47 1.27 -14.31 3.83
CA TRP A 47 2.34 -15.25 4.03
C TRP A 47 2.79 -16.03 2.79
N SER A 48 1.89 -16.50 1.92
CA SER A 48 2.28 -17.18 0.69
C SER A 48 2.89 -16.21 -0.33
N GLY A 49 2.33 -15.00 -0.44
CA GLY A 49 2.91 -13.96 -1.29
C GLY A 49 4.30 -13.54 -0.82
N ILE A 50 4.48 -13.36 0.49
CA ILE A 50 5.76 -13.06 1.12
C ILE A 50 6.74 -14.21 0.91
N ALA A 51 6.33 -15.46 1.16
CA ALA A 51 7.20 -16.63 1.00
C ALA A 51 7.67 -16.81 -0.45
N VAL A 52 6.77 -16.65 -1.42
CA VAL A 52 7.12 -16.72 -2.85
C VAL A 52 8.04 -15.57 -3.25
N GLY A 53 7.77 -14.36 -2.77
CA GLY A 53 8.64 -13.19 -3.00
C GLY A 53 10.05 -13.38 -2.43
N VAL A 54 10.16 -13.88 -1.19
CA VAL A 54 11.45 -14.21 -0.56
C VAL A 54 12.19 -15.28 -1.34
N ALA A 55 11.50 -16.35 -1.76
CA ALA A 55 12.12 -17.42 -2.54
C ALA A 55 12.61 -16.93 -3.92
N ALA A 56 11.82 -16.11 -4.62
CA ALA A 56 12.17 -15.54 -5.91
C ALA A 56 13.35 -14.57 -5.80
N CYS A 57 13.34 -13.71 -4.77
CA CYS A 57 14.47 -12.83 -4.46
C CYS A 57 15.73 -13.63 -4.14
N ALA A 58 15.65 -14.63 -3.26
CA ALA A 58 16.78 -15.49 -2.90
C ALA A 58 17.36 -16.22 -4.11
N SER A 59 16.50 -16.75 -5.00
CA SER A 59 16.92 -17.41 -6.23
C SER A 59 17.65 -16.45 -7.17
N THR A 60 17.12 -15.24 -7.34
CA THR A 60 17.72 -14.21 -8.22
C THR A 60 19.05 -13.72 -7.66
N LEU A 61 19.12 -13.48 -6.35
CA LEU A 61 20.31 -13.03 -5.66
C LEU A 61 21.42 -14.09 -5.67
N SER A 62 21.07 -15.37 -5.56
CA SER A 62 22.05 -16.48 -5.57
C SER A 62 22.85 -16.57 -6.88
N SER A 63 22.27 -16.07 -7.97
CA SER A 63 22.90 -16.06 -9.30
C SER A 63 23.81 -14.85 -9.52
N ASN A 64 23.85 -13.89 -8.60
CA ASN A 64 24.65 -12.68 -8.75
C ASN A 64 26.01 -12.82 -8.03
N PRO A 65 27.15 -12.86 -8.76
CA PRO A 65 28.48 -12.99 -8.17
C PRO A 65 28.85 -11.82 -7.24
N GLY A 66 28.23 -10.64 -7.42
CA GLY A 66 28.40 -9.50 -6.51
C GLY A 66 27.85 -9.75 -5.11
N LEU A 67 26.84 -10.62 -4.97
CA LEU A 67 26.28 -10.97 -3.67
C LEU A 67 27.25 -11.82 -2.85
N GLN A 68 27.97 -12.75 -3.47
CA GLN A 68 28.94 -13.59 -2.74
C GLN A 68 30.13 -12.78 -2.23
N LEU A 69 30.60 -11.79 -3.01
CA LEU A 69 31.62 -10.85 -2.55
C LEU A 69 31.08 -9.95 -1.43
N GLY A 70 29.86 -9.43 -1.57
CA GLY A 70 29.20 -8.65 -0.53
C GLY A 70 28.95 -9.44 0.75
N TRP A 71 28.60 -10.72 0.65
CA TRP A 71 28.35 -11.63 1.78
C TRP A 71 29.63 -11.95 2.56
N ARG A 72 30.74 -12.14 1.85
CA ARG A 72 32.07 -12.27 2.47
C ARG A 72 32.52 -10.96 3.13
N GLY A 73 32.27 -9.81 2.51
CA GLY A 73 32.50 -8.50 3.13
C GLY A 73 31.65 -8.28 4.38
N TRP A 74 30.40 -8.75 4.34
CA TRP A 74 29.46 -8.66 5.46
C TRP A 74 29.88 -9.51 6.67
N ILE A 75 30.27 -10.77 6.43
CA ILE A 75 30.85 -11.66 7.46
C ILE A 75 32.22 -11.16 7.94
N GLY A 76 32.95 -10.45 7.09
CA GLY A 76 34.24 -9.82 7.42
C GLY A 76 34.13 -8.50 8.18
N GLY A 77 32.93 -7.94 8.36
CA GLY A 77 32.69 -6.67 9.08
C GLY A 77 32.78 -5.40 8.23
N ASP A 78 33.14 -5.51 6.94
CA ASP A 78 33.21 -4.38 6.02
C ASP A 78 31.86 -4.16 5.31
N MET A 79 30.92 -3.54 6.03
CA MET A 79 29.69 -3.03 5.41
C MET A 79 30.04 -1.80 4.56
N SER A 80 30.07 -1.99 3.24
CA SER A 80 30.12 -0.88 2.30
C SER A 80 28.98 0.13 2.56
N PRO A 81 29.22 1.45 2.51
CA PRO A 81 28.19 2.48 2.65
C PRO A 81 26.99 2.28 1.70
N SER A 82 27.23 1.73 0.51
CA SER A 82 26.17 1.42 -0.45
C SER A 82 25.24 0.30 0.02
N ALA A 83 25.76 -0.71 0.74
CA ALA A 83 24.96 -1.79 1.29
C ALA A 83 24.06 -1.28 2.44
N LEU A 84 24.57 -0.34 3.23
CA LEU A 84 23.83 0.33 4.29
C LEU A 84 22.68 1.19 3.73
N ALA A 85 22.92 1.91 2.63
CA ALA A 85 21.89 2.66 1.92
C ALA A 85 20.78 1.75 1.35
N VAL A 86 21.15 0.59 0.79
CA VAL A 86 20.18 -0.39 0.28
C VAL A 86 19.35 -1.00 1.42
N LEU A 87 19.97 -1.34 2.55
CA LEU A 87 19.27 -1.82 3.74
C LEU A 87 18.30 -0.77 4.30
N ALA A 88 18.71 0.50 4.36
CA ALA A 88 17.85 1.59 4.79
C ALA A 88 16.65 1.79 3.85
N ALA A 89 16.86 1.71 2.54
CA ALA A 89 15.79 1.79 1.55
C ALA A 89 14.81 0.61 1.67
N LEU A 90 15.33 -0.61 1.84
CA LEU A 90 14.51 -1.81 2.09
C LEU A 90 13.68 -1.69 3.37
N ALA A 91 14.29 -1.23 4.46
CA ALA A 91 13.60 -1.00 5.72
C ALA A 91 12.50 0.07 5.59
N GLY A 92 12.80 1.18 4.91
CA GLY A 92 11.83 2.24 4.64
C GLY A 92 10.64 1.77 3.81
N MET A 93 10.90 1.02 2.73
CA MET A 93 9.84 0.45 1.88
C MET A 93 9.01 -0.59 2.64
N SER A 94 9.63 -1.41 3.50
CA SER A 94 8.91 -2.37 4.34
C SER A 94 8.02 -1.68 5.37
N LEU A 95 8.49 -0.60 5.99
CA LEU A 95 7.69 0.22 6.92
C LEU A 95 6.51 0.88 6.21
N LEU A 96 6.73 1.45 5.02
CA LEU A 96 5.66 2.02 4.21
C LEU A 96 4.61 0.98 3.82
N ALA A 97 5.04 -0.21 3.40
CA ALA A 97 4.15 -1.32 3.09
C ALA A 97 3.34 -1.78 4.31
N MET A 98 3.96 -1.79 5.49
CA MET A 98 3.30 -2.13 6.75
C MET A 98 2.27 -1.07 7.16
N CYS A 99 2.62 0.21 7.08
CA CYS A 99 1.69 1.32 7.33
C CYS A 99 0.50 1.28 6.37
N TRP A 100 0.75 1.00 5.09
CA TRP A 100 -0.31 0.85 4.09
C TRP A 100 -1.23 -0.32 4.42
N SER A 101 -0.66 -1.47 4.80
CA SER A 101 -1.44 -2.64 5.18
C SER A 101 -2.26 -2.43 6.46
N LEU A 102 -1.76 -1.65 7.42
CA LEU A 102 -2.54 -1.31 8.63
C LEU A 102 -3.68 -0.34 8.31
N ALA A 103 -3.42 0.68 7.48
CA ALA A 103 -4.44 1.63 7.06
C ALA A 103 -5.59 0.94 6.32
N GLU A 104 -5.28 -0.04 5.47
CA GLU A 104 -6.28 -0.85 4.78
C GLU A 104 -7.05 -1.78 5.74
N ALA A 105 -6.43 -2.23 6.83
CA ALA A 105 -7.04 -3.11 7.82
C ALA A 105 -7.96 -2.38 8.81
N ASP A 106 -7.67 -1.12 9.16
CA ASP A 106 -8.51 -0.29 10.03
C ASP A 106 -9.68 0.38 9.29
N GLY A 107 -9.60 0.52 7.96
CA GLY A 107 -10.64 1.13 7.13
C GLY A 107 -11.72 0.17 6.61
N GLY A 108 -11.74 -1.11 7.04
CA GLY A 108 -12.52 -2.20 6.46
C GLY A 108 -13.62 -2.80 7.33
#